data_AF-A0A803LQV4-F1
#
_entry.id   AF-A0A803LQV4-F1
#
_cell.length_a   1.000
_cell.length_b   1.000
_cell.length_c   1.000
_cell.angle_alpha   90.00
_cell.angle_beta   90.00
_cell.angle_gamma   90.00
#
_symmetry.space_group_name_H-M   'P 1'
#
loop_
_entity.id
_entity.type
_entity.pdbx_description
1 polymer ?
#
loop_
_entity_poly.entity_id
_entity_poly.type
_entity_poly.pdbx_seq_one_letter_code
_entity_poly.pdbx_strand_id
1 'polypeptide(L)'
;LRKDTLDCLPSLEFIVTSCVGIDHIDLSECRRRGISVANIGDAFSDDVADCAVGLLIDVLRKVSAAHRFVRAGSWPELEVFPLGSRFLVDGRIRGAGLDVFQNEPYVPKELFGLDNVVLSPHQAFFTPDSFKAAEDISVANLEAFFSNKPLISPIRRD
;
A
#
# COMPACT_ATOMS: atom_id res chain seq x y z
N LEU A 1 5.52 -16.89 -4.25
CA LEU A 1 5.39 -18.27 -4.76
C LEU A 1 6.02 -18.35 -6.15
N ARG A 2 7.30 -18.73 -6.20
CA ARG A 2 8.03 -18.97 -7.44
C ARG A 2 8.00 -20.47 -7.77
N LYS A 3 8.39 -20.82 -8.99
CA LYS A 3 8.41 -22.21 -9.49
C LYS A 3 8.97 -23.22 -8.49
N ASP A 4 10.15 -22.95 -7.91
CA ASP A 4 10.79 -23.87 -6.96
C ASP A 4 9.93 -24.15 -5.72
N THR A 5 9.18 -23.16 -5.23
CA THR A 5 8.21 -23.35 -4.15
C THR A 5 6.99 -24.14 -4.60
N LEU A 6 6.49 -23.86 -5.82
CA LEU A 6 5.35 -24.57 -6.39
C LEU A 6 5.70 -26.05 -6.63
N ASP A 7 6.93 -26.38 -7.02
CA ASP A 7 7.44 -27.76 -7.19
C ASP A 7 7.33 -28.58 -5.90
N CYS A 8 7.45 -27.95 -4.74
CA CYS A 8 7.28 -28.61 -3.44
C CYS A 8 5.80 -28.87 -3.07
N LEU A 9 4.83 -28.37 -3.86
CA LEU A 9 3.40 -28.43 -3.54
C LEU A 9 2.62 -29.10 -4.69
N PRO A 10 2.81 -30.42 -4.93
CA PRO A 10 2.26 -31.11 -6.10
C PRO A 10 0.73 -31.22 -6.10
N SER A 11 0.08 -31.15 -4.93
CA SER A 11 -1.37 -31.18 -4.78
C SER A 11 -1.98 -29.78 -4.61
N LEU A 12 -1.22 -28.71 -4.83
CA LEU A 12 -1.75 -27.35 -4.73
C LEU A 12 -2.71 -27.09 -5.90
N GLU A 13 -3.93 -26.67 -5.58
CA GLU A 13 -4.96 -26.35 -6.58
C GLU A 13 -5.41 -24.88 -6.53
N PHE A 14 -5.21 -24.21 -5.39
CA PHE A 14 -5.69 -22.86 -5.17
C PHE A 14 -4.77 -22.01 -4.30
N ILE A 15 -4.57 -20.76 -4.68
CA ILE A 15 -3.88 -19.73 -3.92
C ILE A 15 -4.82 -18.54 -3.74
N VAL A 16 -5.02 -18.12 -2.49
CA VAL A 16 -5.68 -16.84 -2.17
C VAL A 16 -4.69 -15.94 -1.43
N THR A 17 -4.56 -14.69 -1.85
CA THR A 17 -3.73 -13.69 -1.15
C THR A 17 -4.61 -12.69 -0.40
N SER A 18 -4.19 -12.34 0.82
CA SER A 18 -4.81 -11.26 1.61
C SER A 18 -4.30 -9.86 1.24
N CYS A 19 -3.70 -9.72 0.05
CA CYS A 19 -3.19 -8.47 -0.52
C CYS A 19 -3.66 -8.35 -1.97
N VAL A 20 -3.73 -7.13 -2.51
CA VAL A 20 -4.08 -6.89 -3.93
C VAL A 20 -2.93 -7.27 -4.87
N GLY A 21 -1.68 -6.93 -4.49
CA GLY A 21 -0.49 -7.14 -5.32
C GLY A 21 -0.12 -8.62 -5.48
N ILE A 22 0.30 -9.00 -6.70
CA ILE A 22 0.54 -10.39 -7.10
C ILE A 22 1.93 -10.62 -7.70
N ASP A 23 2.81 -9.62 -7.67
CA ASP A 23 4.15 -9.67 -8.30
C ASP A 23 5.04 -10.79 -7.74
N HIS A 24 4.73 -11.24 -6.53
CA HIS A 24 5.43 -12.31 -5.83
C HIS A 24 4.94 -13.71 -6.22
N ILE A 25 3.90 -13.85 -7.07
CA ILE A 25 3.35 -15.13 -7.53
C ILE A 25 3.70 -15.34 -9.01
N ASP A 26 4.24 -16.51 -9.33
CA ASP A 26 4.46 -16.94 -10.70
C ASP A 26 3.15 -17.41 -11.34
N LEU A 27 2.37 -16.46 -11.85
CA LEU A 27 1.05 -16.71 -12.44
C LEU A 27 1.11 -17.60 -13.68
N SER A 28 2.19 -17.50 -14.47
CA SER A 28 2.41 -18.34 -15.64
C SER A 28 2.57 -19.81 -15.25
N GLU A 29 3.33 -20.06 -14.19
CA GLU A 29 3.52 -21.41 -13.67
C GLU A 29 2.26 -21.95 -12.97
N CYS A 30 1.54 -21.11 -12.23
CA CYS A 30 0.23 -21.48 -11.68
C CYS A 30 -0.73 -21.91 -12.80
N ARG A 31 -0.83 -21.13 -13.88
CA ARG A 31 -1.66 -21.42 -15.05
C ARG A 31 -1.26 -22.76 -15.70
N ARG A 32 0.04 -23.00 -15.88
CA ARG A 32 0.56 -24.26 -16.45
C ARG A 32 0.13 -25.50 -15.65
N ARG A 33 -0.03 -25.37 -14.34
CA ARG A 33 -0.43 -26.45 -13.42
C ARG A 33 -1.93 -26.52 -13.17
N GLY A 34 -2.72 -25.60 -13.71
CA GLY A 34 -4.15 -25.51 -13.42
C GLY A 34 -4.46 -24.97 -12.02
N ILE A 35 -3.52 -24.28 -11.37
CA ILE A 35 -3.70 -23.67 -10.06
C ILE A 35 -4.49 -22.38 -10.21
N SER A 36 -5.63 -22.29 -9.54
CA SER A 36 -6.44 -21.08 -9.48
C SER A 36 -5.80 -20.06 -8.53
N VAL A 37 -5.89 -18.78 -8.86
CA VAL A 37 -5.35 -17.69 -8.03
C VAL A 37 -6.42 -16.62 -7.82
N ALA A 38 -6.62 -16.21 -6.57
CA ALA A 38 -7.47 -15.09 -6.19
C ALA A 38 -6.71 -14.12 -5.26
N ASN A 39 -7.16 -12.87 -5.23
CA ASN A 39 -6.69 -11.86 -4.28
C ASN A 39 -7.89 -11.24 -3.56
N ILE A 40 -7.71 -10.14 -2.84
CA ILE A 40 -8.80 -9.42 -2.16
C ILE A 40 -9.53 -8.40 -3.05
N GLY A 41 -9.33 -8.40 -4.37
CA GLY A 41 -9.97 -7.45 -5.28
C GLY A 41 -9.61 -6.00 -4.98
N ASP A 42 -10.63 -5.18 -4.77
CA ASP A 42 -10.58 -3.73 -4.56
C ASP A 42 -10.76 -3.33 -3.08
N ALA A 43 -10.66 -4.28 -2.15
CA ALA A 43 -10.95 -4.11 -0.72
C ALA A 43 -10.25 -2.93 -0.03
N PHE A 44 -9.11 -2.47 -0.56
CA PHE A 44 -8.31 -1.39 0.01
C PHE A 44 -8.45 -0.06 -0.74
N SER A 45 -9.27 0.01 -1.79
CA SER A 45 -9.23 1.13 -2.75
C SER A 45 -9.56 2.48 -2.10
N ASP A 46 -10.58 2.52 -1.26
CA ASP A 46 -11.03 3.76 -0.62
C ASP A 46 -9.99 4.27 0.40
N ASP A 47 -9.50 3.40 1.29
CA ASP A 47 -8.50 3.79 2.29
C ASP A 47 -7.17 4.21 1.66
N VAL A 48 -6.74 3.50 0.60
CA VAL A 48 -5.53 3.87 -0.14
C VAL A 48 -5.70 5.24 -0.82
N ALA A 49 -6.89 5.53 -1.36
CA ALA A 49 -7.18 6.83 -1.95
C ALA A 49 -7.18 7.95 -0.89
N ASP A 50 -7.78 7.71 0.27
CA ASP A 50 -7.79 8.67 1.39
C ASP A 50 -6.37 8.95 1.89
N CYS A 51 -5.54 7.92 2.04
CA CYS A 51 -4.14 8.09 2.43
C CYS A 51 -3.36 8.91 1.39
N ALA A 52 -3.56 8.66 0.09
CA ALA A 52 -2.90 9.41 -0.97
C ALA A 52 -3.26 10.92 -0.93
N VAL A 53 -4.54 11.24 -0.71
CA VAL A 53 -5.00 12.62 -0.54
C VAL A 53 -4.42 13.24 0.74
N GLY A 54 -4.40 12.49 1.84
CA GLY A 54 -3.80 12.91 3.11
C GLY A 54 -2.32 13.29 2.96
N LEU A 55 -1.53 12.44 2.32
CA LEU A 55 -0.12 12.70 2.03
C LEU A 55 0.07 13.94 1.14
N LEU A 56 -0.76 14.11 0.12
CA LEU A 56 -0.72 15.29 -0.76
C LEU A 56 -0.99 16.58 0.04
N ILE A 57 -2.02 16.60 0.87
CA ILE A 57 -2.37 17.75 1.71
C ILE A 57 -1.22 18.07 2.66
N ASP A 58 -0.65 17.05 3.31
CA ASP A 58 0.45 17.24 4.24
C ASP A 58 1.69 17.83 3.56
N VAL A 59 2.08 17.32 2.39
CA VAL A 59 3.20 17.88 1.61
C VAL A 59 2.97 19.35 1.25
N LEU A 60 1.77 19.70 0.78
CA LEU A 60 1.44 21.06 0.34
C LEU A 60 1.36 22.05 1.50
N ARG A 61 0.80 21.60 2.63
CA ARG A 61 0.43 22.46 3.76
C ARG A 61 1.36 22.33 4.95
N LYS A 62 2.30 21.38 4.90
CA LYS A 62 3.29 21.08 5.94
C LYS A 62 2.62 20.76 7.28
N VAL A 63 1.53 19.98 7.27
CA VAL A 63 0.71 19.72 8.47
C VAL A 63 1.54 19.01 9.54
N SER A 64 2.23 17.92 9.19
CA SER A 64 3.08 17.17 10.12
C SER A 64 4.29 17.97 10.59
N ALA A 65 4.89 18.79 9.71
CA ALA A 65 6.00 19.65 10.10
C ALA A 65 5.54 20.78 11.05
N ALA A 66 4.38 21.38 10.80
CA ALA A 66 3.77 22.37 11.69
C ALA A 66 3.44 21.77 13.06
N HIS A 67 2.91 20.54 13.08
CA HIS A 67 2.68 19.79 14.32
C HIS A 67 3.97 19.61 15.13
N ARG A 68 5.07 19.17 14.49
CA ARG A 68 6.37 19.03 15.16
C ARG A 68 6.91 20.37 15.67
N PHE A 69 6.79 21.44 14.89
CA PHE A 69 7.22 22.78 15.26
C PHE A 69 6.51 23.29 16.53
N VAL A 70 5.19 23.13 16.61
CA VAL A 70 4.41 23.52 17.80
C VAL A 70 4.79 22.66 19.01
N ARG A 71 4.93 21.34 18.83
CA ARG A 71 5.31 20.43 19.92
C ARG A 71 6.73 20.64 20.45
N ALA A 72 7.63 21.16 19.61
CA ALA A 72 8.96 21.57 20.02
C ALA A 72 8.97 22.87 20.84
N GLY A 73 7.83 23.55 20.99
CA GLY A 73 7.74 24.83 21.70
C GLY A 73 8.31 26.01 20.91
N SER A 74 8.57 25.85 19.61
CA SER A 74 9.24 26.88 18.80
C SER A 74 8.33 28.04 18.39
N TRP A 75 7.01 27.89 18.53
CA TRP A 75 6.05 28.90 18.06
C TRP A 75 6.13 30.23 18.82
N PRO A 76 6.16 30.26 20.17
CA PRO A 76 6.32 31.52 20.91
C PRO A 76 7.66 32.22 20.68
N GLU A 77 8.69 31.50 20.24
CA GLU A 77 10.04 32.05 20.05
C GLU A 77 10.27 32.61 18.64
N LEU A 78 9.79 31.91 17.62
CA LEU A 78 10.05 32.26 16.22
C LEU A 78 8.90 33.03 15.57
N GLU A 79 7.68 32.97 16.14
CA GLU A 79 6.40 33.57 15.69
C GLU A 79 5.94 33.23 14.25
N VAL A 80 6.84 32.79 13.37
CA VAL A 80 6.60 32.54 11.95
C VAL A 80 6.98 31.10 11.61
N PHE A 81 6.02 30.36 11.05
CA PHE A 81 6.23 29.02 10.51
C PHE A 81 6.52 29.10 9.00
N PRO A 82 7.46 28.30 8.44
CA PRO A 82 7.78 28.34 7.02
C PRO A 82 6.56 28.11 6.12
N LEU A 83 6.46 28.91 5.05
CA LEU A 83 5.37 28.79 4.07
C LEU A 83 5.32 27.40 3.44
N GLY A 84 4.09 26.97 3.11
CA GLY A 84 3.84 25.81 2.27
C GLY A 84 4.35 26.00 0.84
N SER A 85 4.28 24.95 0.03
CA SER A 85 4.78 24.97 -1.35
C SER A 85 3.72 24.46 -2.33
N ARG A 86 3.79 24.92 -3.58
CA ARG A 86 3.05 24.29 -4.69
C ARG A 86 3.79 23.00 -5.09
N PHE A 87 3.06 21.97 -5.49
CA PHE A 87 3.64 20.65 -5.80
C PHE A 87 4.69 20.71 -6.93
N LEU A 88 4.37 21.44 -8.00
CA LEU A 88 5.27 21.74 -9.10
C LEU A 88 5.57 23.25 -9.13
N VAL A 89 6.85 23.61 -9.20
CA VAL A 89 7.31 24.98 -9.47
C VAL A 89 8.35 24.89 -10.57
N ASP A 90 8.11 25.61 -11.68
CA ASP A 90 8.94 25.57 -12.89
C ASP A 90 9.15 24.15 -13.44
N GLY A 91 8.09 23.32 -13.36
CA GLY A 91 8.11 21.92 -13.80
C GLY A 91 8.91 20.97 -12.91
N ARG A 92 9.40 21.42 -11.75
CA ARG A 92 10.15 20.59 -10.80
C ARG A 92 9.30 20.19 -9.60
N ILE A 93 9.43 18.95 -9.17
CA ILE A 93 8.80 18.43 -7.94
C ILE A 93 9.43 19.15 -6.74
N ARG A 94 8.59 19.79 -5.94
CA ARG A 94 9.00 20.55 -4.74
C ARG A 94 8.75 19.80 -3.44
N GLY A 95 8.05 18.67 -3.46
CA GLY A 95 7.85 17.82 -2.31
C GLY A 95 7.27 16.46 -2.70
N ALA A 96 7.34 15.50 -1.78
CA ALA A 96 6.88 14.13 -2.02
C ALA A 96 6.24 13.54 -0.76
N GLY A 97 5.11 12.86 -0.93
CA GLY A 97 4.50 12.03 0.10
C GLY A 97 4.72 10.57 -0.28
N LEU A 98 5.40 9.81 0.56
CA LEU A 98 5.84 8.45 0.26
C LEU A 98 5.25 7.50 1.31
N ASP A 99 4.37 6.59 0.89
CA ASP A 99 3.91 5.47 1.73
C ASP A 99 4.72 4.20 1.51
N VAL A 100 5.39 4.06 0.35
CA VAL A 100 6.19 2.87 0.02
C VAL A 100 7.63 3.22 -0.33
N PHE A 101 8.54 2.29 -0.09
CA PHE A 101 9.98 2.41 -0.32
C PHE A 101 10.53 1.16 -1.03
N GLN A 102 11.66 1.32 -1.71
CA GLN A 102 12.25 0.23 -2.48
C GLN A 102 12.69 -0.98 -1.61
N ASN A 103 13.25 -0.70 -0.42
CA ASN A 103 13.85 -1.71 0.47
C ASN A 103 13.24 -1.62 1.88
N GLU A 104 11.91 -1.70 1.98
CA GLU A 104 11.22 -1.67 3.27
C GLU A 104 11.71 -2.79 4.22
N PRO A 105 11.77 -2.54 5.55
CA PRO A 105 11.35 -1.32 6.25
C PRO A 105 12.44 -0.22 6.29
N TYR A 106 13.51 -0.35 5.50
CA TYR A 106 14.64 0.59 5.50
C TYR A 106 14.39 1.78 4.57
N VAL A 107 14.23 2.96 5.17
CA VAL A 107 14.04 4.23 4.45
C VAL A 107 15.41 4.89 4.19
N PRO A 108 15.68 5.42 2.99
CA PRO A 108 16.91 6.18 2.70
C PRO A 108 17.11 7.33 3.67
N LYS A 109 18.30 7.39 4.29
CA LYS A 109 18.57 8.31 5.41
C LYS A 109 18.49 9.78 5.00
N GLU A 110 18.80 10.05 3.74
CA GLU A 110 18.78 11.36 3.12
C GLU A 110 17.38 12.01 3.16
N LEU A 111 16.32 11.19 3.21
CA LEU A 111 14.93 11.68 3.21
C LEU A 111 14.49 12.26 4.56
N PHE A 112 15.07 11.80 5.69
CA PHE A 112 14.62 12.25 7.02
C PHE A 112 14.93 13.72 7.31
N GLY A 113 15.93 14.30 6.62
CA GLY A 113 16.29 15.70 6.76
C GLY A 113 15.52 16.66 5.85
N LEU A 114 14.60 16.15 5.02
CA LEU A 114 13.89 16.94 4.02
C LEU A 114 12.53 17.42 4.55
N ASP A 115 12.41 18.72 4.84
CA ASP A 115 11.16 19.33 5.32
C ASP A 115 10.00 19.32 4.30
N ASN A 116 10.31 19.01 3.04
CA ASN A 116 9.36 18.91 1.94
C ASN A 116 8.99 17.46 1.59
N VAL A 117 9.39 16.49 2.42
CA VAL A 117 9.05 15.08 2.27
C VAL A 117 8.23 14.61 3.47
N VAL A 118 7.14 13.88 3.18
CA VAL A 118 6.32 13.18 4.17
C VAL A 118 6.51 11.68 3.97
N LEU A 119 6.82 10.98 5.04
CA LEU A 119 7.16 9.56 5.04
C LEU A 119 6.10 8.80 5.87
N SER A 120 5.47 7.81 5.26
CA SER A 120 4.48 6.93 5.89
C SER A 120 4.93 5.47 5.76
N PRO A 121 4.78 4.64 6.81
CA PRO A 121 5.31 3.27 6.85
C PRO A 121 4.36 2.23 6.21
N HIS A 122 4.09 2.32 4.91
CA HIS A 122 3.31 1.36 4.13
C HIS A 122 1.99 0.97 4.80
N GLN A 123 1.21 1.99 5.14
CA GLN A 123 0.01 1.85 5.97
C GLN A 123 -1.23 2.44 5.31
N ALA A 124 -1.20 2.71 4.01
CA ALA A 124 -2.32 3.33 3.30
C ALA A 124 -3.66 2.58 3.47
N PHE A 125 -3.63 1.27 3.70
CA PHE A 125 -4.84 0.45 3.91
C PHE A 125 -5.06 0.01 5.37
N PHE A 126 -4.29 0.53 6.35
CA PHE A 126 -4.38 0.08 7.75
C PHE A 126 -5.56 0.69 8.50
N THR A 127 -6.78 0.23 8.15
CA THR A 127 -8.00 0.50 8.91
C THR A 127 -8.68 -0.82 9.31
N PRO A 128 -9.41 -0.87 10.45
CA PRO A 128 -10.17 -2.06 10.83
C PRO A 128 -11.11 -2.55 9.72
N ASP A 129 -11.72 -1.62 8.97
CA ASP A 129 -12.65 -1.92 7.90
C ASP A 129 -11.94 -2.56 6.69
N SER A 130 -10.78 -2.05 6.29
CA SER A 130 -9.93 -2.69 5.26
C SER A 130 -9.52 -4.10 5.64
N PHE A 131 -9.06 -4.31 6.89
CA PHE A 131 -8.71 -5.64 7.37
C PHE A 131 -9.91 -6.59 7.36
N LYS A 132 -11.08 -6.09 7.77
CA LYS A 132 -12.30 -6.89 7.76
C LYS A 132 -12.74 -7.27 6.34
N ALA A 133 -12.71 -6.32 5.41
CA ALA A 133 -13.04 -6.56 4.01
C ALA A 133 -12.09 -7.58 3.37
N ALA A 134 -10.79 -7.48 3.63
CA ALA A 134 -9.80 -8.44 3.15
C ALA A 134 -10.00 -9.85 3.73
N GLU A 135 -10.34 -9.96 5.02
CA GLU A 135 -10.72 -11.23 5.65
C GLU A 135 -11.95 -11.83 4.96
N ASP A 136 -13.03 -11.06 4.84
CA ASP A 136 -14.30 -11.52 4.29
C ASP A 136 -14.15 -12.03 2.86
N ILE A 137 -13.40 -11.32 2.01
CA ILE A 137 -13.14 -11.75 0.64
C ILE A 137 -12.22 -12.97 0.59
N SER A 138 -11.21 -13.05 1.46
CA SER A 138 -10.30 -14.21 1.51
C SER A 138 -11.07 -15.47 1.89
N VAL A 139 -11.91 -15.39 2.93
CA VAL A 139 -12.77 -16.50 3.39
C VAL A 139 -13.78 -16.88 2.31
N ALA A 140 -14.48 -15.91 1.72
CA ALA A 140 -15.47 -16.19 0.69
C ALA A 140 -14.86 -16.86 -0.56
N ASN A 141 -13.61 -16.53 -0.93
CA ASN A 141 -12.90 -17.23 -2.00
C ASN A 141 -12.57 -18.69 -1.64
N LEU A 142 -12.13 -18.96 -0.41
CA LEU A 142 -11.87 -20.32 0.06
C LEU A 142 -13.17 -21.14 0.07
N GLU A 143 -14.25 -20.58 0.62
CA GLU A 143 -15.57 -21.22 0.63
C GLU A 143 -16.07 -21.51 -0.79
N ALA A 144 -15.93 -20.56 -1.71
CA ALA A 144 -16.30 -20.74 -3.10
C ALA A 144 -15.50 -21.87 -3.75
N PHE A 145 -14.17 -21.88 -3.56
CA PHE A 145 -13.29 -22.92 -4.10
C PHE A 145 -13.70 -24.32 -3.63
N PHE A 146 -13.79 -24.54 -2.32
CA PHE A 146 -14.15 -25.86 -1.76
C PHE A 146 -15.60 -26.28 -2.03
N SER A 147 -16.47 -25.32 -2.37
CA SER A 147 -17.86 -25.58 -2.77
C SER A 147 -18.03 -25.79 -4.28
N ASN A 148 -16.95 -25.81 -5.07
CA ASN A 148 -16.99 -25.82 -6.54
C ASN A 148 -17.85 -24.68 -7.14
N LYS A 149 -17.85 -23.52 -6.50
CA LYS A 149 -18.52 -22.30 -6.98
C LYS A 149 -17.50 -21.35 -7.61
N PRO A 150 -17.94 -20.41 -8.47
CA PRO A 150 -17.07 -19.38 -8.99
C PRO A 150 -16.40 -18.57 -7.86
N LEU A 151 -15.09 -18.34 -7.99
CA LEU A 151 -14.32 -17.50 -7.08
C LEU A 151 -14.87 -16.06 -7.06
N ILE A 152 -14.72 -15.38 -5.92
CA ILE A 152 -15.21 -14.02 -5.69
C ILE A 152 -14.36 -13.00 -6.45
N SER A 153 -13.04 -13.14 -6.35
CA SER A 153 -12.06 -12.22 -6.92
C SER A 153 -10.91 -12.97 -7.60
N PRO A 154 -11.21 -13.78 -8.64
CA PRO A 154 -10.19 -14.51 -9.37
C PRO A 154 -9.27 -13.52 -10.10
N ILE A 155 -7.97 -13.79 -10.07
CA ILE A 155 -7.02 -13.11 -10.93
C ILE A 155 -7.21 -13.63 -12.36
N ARG A 156 -7.89 -12.82 -13.17
CA ARG A 156 -8.01 -13.05 -14.61
C ARG A 156 -7.12 -12.05 -15.33
N ARG A 157 -6.00 -12.52 -15.85
CA ARG A 157 -5.32 -11.85 -16.94
C ARG A 157 -4.96 -12.87 -18.01
N ASP A 158 -5.22 -12.41 -19.22
CA ASP A 158 -4.99 -12.94 -20.56
C ASP A 158 -3.64 -13.68 -20.69
#